data_AF-A0A4R5W855-F1
#
_entry.id   AF-A0A4R5W855-F1
#
_cell.length_a   1.000
_cell.length_b   1.000
_cell.length_c   1.000
_cell.angle_alpha   90.00
_cell.angle_beta   90.00
_cell.angle_gamma   90.00
#
_symmetry.space_group_name_H-M   'P 1'
#
loop_
_entity.id
_entity.type
_entity.pdbx_description
1 polymer ?
#
loop_
_entity_poly.entity_id
_entity_poly.type
_entity_poly.pdbx_seq_one_letter_code
_entity_poly.pdbx_strand_id
1 'polypeptide(L)' 'MQENRLENIELKLTSMEDLLETLNHQVYQQRKKIDELEMLCSALAKRLKETSANANQTSLAHEKPPHY' A
#
# COMPACT_ATOMS: atom_id res chain seq x y z
N MET A 1 15.70 -14.59 -46.41
CA MET A 1 16.20 -15.03 -45.08
C MET A 1 16.38 -13.86 -44.11
N GLN A 2 16.98 -12.73 -44.51
CA GLN A 2 17.10 -11.54 -43.64
C GLN A 2 15.73 -10.88 -43.37
N GLU A 3 14.87 -10.81 -44.37
CA GLU A 3 13.49 -10.27 -44.24
C GLU A 3 12.65 -11.03 -43.21
N ASN A 4 12.63 -12.37 -43.28
CA ASN A 4 11.98 -13.21 -42.26
C ASN A 4 12.50 -12.95 -40.84
N ARG A 5 13.80 -12.63 -40.67
CA ARG A 5 14.34 -12.32 -39.33
C ARG A 5 13.86 -10.96 -38.85
N LEU A 6 13.73 -9.98 -39.75
CA LEU A 6 13.23 -8.65 -39.44
C LEU A 6 11.75 -8.73 -39.01
N GLU A 7 10.92 -9.41 -39.80
CA GLU A 7 9.51 -9.65 -39.49
C GLU A 7 9.31 -10.35 -38.13
N ASN A 8 10.14 -11.35 -37.83
CA ASN A 8 10.13 -12.01 -36.52
C ASN A 8 10.51 -11.06 -35.36
N ILE A 9 11.41 -10.11 -35.60
CA ILE A 9 11.80 -9.12 -34.59
C ILE A 9 10.66 -8.13 -34.37
N GLU A 10 10.01 -7.64 -35.43
CA GLU A 10 8.89 -6.71 -35.35
C GLU A 10 7.68 -7.32 -34.61
N LEU A 11 7.36 -8.59 -34.91
CA LEU A 11 6.29 -9.30 -34.21
C LEU A 11 6.61 -9.47 -32.71
N LYS A 12 7.86 -9.79 -32.38
CA LYS A 12 8.32 -9.87 -30.99
C LYS A 12 8.30 -8.51 -30.31
N LEU A 13 8.71 -7.45 -30.99
CA LEU A 13 8.74 -6.10 -30.46
C LEU A 13 7.33 -5.64 -30.08
N THR A 14 6.37 -5.78 -31.01
CA THR A 14 4.95 -5.47 -30.76
C THR A 14 4.41 -6.23 -29.54
N SER A 15 4.72 -7.53 -29.46
CA SER A 15 4.29 -8.35 -28.31
C SER A 15 4.92 -7.89 -26.99
N MET A 16 6.16 -7.41 -27.02
CA MET A 16 6.86 -6.87 -25.84
C MET A 16 6.31 -5.51 -25.43
N GLU A 17 5.90 -4.67 -26.39
CA GLU A 17 5.25 -3.39 -26.14
C GLU A 17 3.89 -3.59 -25.43
N ASP A 18 3.06 -4.51 -25.92
CA ASP A 18 1.79 -4.87 -25.30
C ASP A 18 1.98 -5.43 -23.88
N LEU A 19 3.00 -6.27 -23.69
CA LEU A 19 3.33 -6.83 -22.38
C LEU A 19 3.79 -5.72 -21.41
N LEU A 20 4.61 -4.79 -21.89
CA LEU A 20 5.10 -3.66 -21.09
C LEU A 20 3.94 -2.77 -20.64
N GLU A 21 3.00 -2.45 -21.53
CA GLU A 21 1.81 -1.68 -21.20
C GLU A 21 0.94 -2.41 -20.15
N THR A 22 0.73 -3.72 -20.34
CA THR A 22 0.00 -4.55 -19.39
C THR A 22 0.65 -4.56 -18.02
N LEU A 23 1.97 -4.74 -17.95
CA LEU A 23 2.72 -4.73 -16.70
C LEU A 23 2.67 -3.35 -16.02
N ASN A 24 2.81 -2.27 -16.77
CA ASN A 24 2.68 -0.92 -16.23
C ASN A 24 1.30 -0.68 -15.62
N HIS A 25 0.24 -1.12 -16.30
CA HIS A 25 -1.11 -1.03 -15.76
C HIS A 25 -1.24 -1.83 -14.45
N GLN A 26 -0.72 -3.05 -14.40
CA GLN A 26 -0.75 -3.89 -13.19
C GLN A 26 0.03 -3.25 -12.04
N VAL A 27 1.23 -2.72 -12.28
CA VAL A 27 2.05 -2.03 -11.27
C VAL A 27 1.30 -0.82 -10.72
N TYR A 28 0.64 -0.03 -11.57
CA TYR A 28 -0.18 1.10 -11.13
C TYR A 28 -1.31 0.66 -10.21
N GLN A 29 -2.07 -0.38 -10.59
CA GLN A 29 -3.17 -0.90 -9.76
C GLN A 29 -2.67 -1.47 -8.43
N GLN A 30 -1.52 -2.15 -8.45
CA GLN A 30 -0.89 -2.66 -7.22
C GLN A 30 -0.46 -1.51 -6.31
N ARG A 31 0.13 -0.44 -6.87
CA ARG A 31 0.54 0.72 -6.09
C ARG A 31 -0.63 1.38 -5.39
N LYS A 32 -1.74 1.58 -6.11
CA LYS A 32 -2.97 2.14 -5.53
C LYS A 32 -3.47 1.31 -4.34
N LYS A 33 -3.47 -0.03 -4.46
CA LYS A 33 -3.86 -0.93 -3.36
C LYS A 33 -2.93 -0.83 -2.16
N ILE A 34 -1.62 -0.69 -2.39
CA ILE A 34 -0.64 -0.49 -1.33
C ILE A 34 -0.92 0.83 -0.60
N ASP A 35 -1.12 1.93 -1.32
CA ASP A 35 -1.40 3.23 -0.72
C ASP A 35 -2.71 3.17 0.12
N GLU A 36 -3.75 2.47 -0.37
CA GLU A 36 -4.99 2.21 0.39
C GLU A 36 -4.74 1.42 1.69
N LEU A 37 -3.93 0.36 1.63
CA LEU A 37 -3.56 -0.43 2.81
C LEU A 37 -2.72 0.37 3.81
N GLU A 38 -1.78 1.18 3.34
CA GLU A 38 -0.96 2.07 4.17
C GLU A 38 -1.83 3.08 4.93
N MET A 39 -2.82 3.68 4.25
CA MET A 39 -3.78 4.57 4.90
C MET A 39 -4.59 3.86 5.99
N LEU A 40 -5.10 2.66 5.72
CA LEU A 40 -5.85 1.87 6.70
C LEU A 40 -4.99 1.50 7.92
N CYS A 41 -3.75 1.05 7.70
CA CYS A 41 -2.80 0.73 8.76
C CYS A 41 -2.50 1.97 9.62
N SER A 42 -2.29 3.13 9.01
CA SER A 42 -2.06 4.39 9.73
C SER A 42 -3.28 4.78 10.59
N ALA A 43 -4.48 4.68 10.03
CA ALA A 43 -5.72 4.95 10.76
C ALA A 43 -5.92 4.00 11.96
N LEU A 44 -5.65 2.70 11.77
CA LEU A 44 -5.70 1.71 12.84
C LEU A 44 -4.68 2.01 13.94
N ALA A 45 -3.43 2.32 13.57
CA ALA A 45 -2.38 2.67 14.52
C ALA A 45 -2.75 3.92 15.34
N LYS A 46 -3.35 4.94 14.70
CA LYS A 46 -3.86 6.13 15.39
C LYS A 46 -4.96 5.79 16.40
N ARG A 47 -5.95 4.99 16.00
CA ARG A 47 -7.05 4.57 16.88
C ARG A 47 -6.56 3.76 18.09
N LEU A 48 -5.57 2.88 17.90
CA LEU A 48 -4.98 2.12 19.00
C LEU A 48 -4.28 3.04 20.01
N LYS A 49 -3.52 4.04 19.53
CA LYS A 49 -2.90 5.04 20.40
C LYS A 49 -3.94 5.83 21.18
N GLU A 50 -5.00 6.32 20.53
CA GLU A 50 -6.09 7.06 21.19
C GLU A 50 -6.78 6.21 22.27
N THR A 51 -7.06 4.93 21.97
CA THR A 51 -7.67 4.00 22.95
C THR A 51 -6.77 3.80 24.16
N SER A 52 -5.46 3.61 23.95
CA SER A 52 -4.49 3.45 25.05
C SER A 52 -4.33 4.72 25.89
N ALA A 53 -4.36 5.90 25.27
CA ALA A 53 -4.30 7.17 25.97
C ALA A 53 -5.55 7.41 26.84
N ASN A 54 -6.73 7.07 26.33
CA ASN A 54 -7.99 7.17 27.09
C ASN A 54 -8.03 6.18 28.27
N ALA A 55 -7.50 4.96 28.10
CA ALA A 55 -7.41 3.99 29.19
C ALA A 55 -6.50 4.51 30.33
N ASN A 56 -5.36 5.11 30.00
CA ASN A 56 -4.46 5.69 31.00
C ASN A 56 -5.05 6.91 31.71
N GLN A 57 -5.80 7.78 31.01
CA GLN A 57 -6.50 8.90 31.64
C GLN A 57 -7.59 8.44 32.61
N THR A 58 -8.32 7.38 32.25
CA THR A 58 -9.36 6.80 33.12
C THR A 58 -8.75 6.19 34.38
N SER A 59 -7.56 5.58 34.27
CA SER A 59 -6.82 5.04 35.41
C SER A 59 -6.32 6.14 36.36
N LEU A 60 -5.76 7.24 35.84
CA LEU A 60 -5.28 8.38 36.64
C LEU A 60 -6.44 9.12 37.33
N ALA A 61 -7.61 9.20 36.70
CA ALA A 61 -8.81 9.79 37.31
C ALA A 61 -9.40 8.95 38.46
N HIS A 62 -9.00 7.68 38.59
CA HIS A 62 -9.45 6.78 39.64
C HIS A 62 -8.46 6.66 40.82
N GLU A 63 -7.31 7.33 40.77
CA GLU A 63 -6.39 7.39 41.90
C GLU A 63 -6.97 8.26 43.01
N LYS A 64 -7.26 7.64 44.16
CA LYS A 64 -7.83 8.28 45.34
C LYS A 64 -6.81 9.28 45.92
N PRO A 65 -7.19 10.53 46.27
CA PRO A 65 -6.24 11.53 46.75
C PRO A 65 -5.49 11.04 48.00
N PRO A 66 -4.17 11.33 48.12
CA PRO A 66 -3.39 10.95 49.28
C PRO A 66 -3.94 11.68 50.50
N HIS A 67 -4.44 10.91 51.47
CA HIS A 67 -4.91 11.45 52.74
C HIS A 67 -3.68 11.71 53.62
N TYR A 68 -3.39 12.99 53.85
CA TYR A 68 -2.43 13.44 54.87
C TYR A 68 -3.08 13.40 56.26
#